data_AF-A0A377TQ11-F1
#
_entry.id   AF-A0A377TQ11-F1
#
_cell.length_a   1.000
_cell.length_b   1.000
_cell.length_c   1.000
_cell.angle_alpha   90.00
_cell.angle_beta   90.00
_cell.angle_gamma   90.00
#
_symmetry.space_group_name_H-M   'P 1'
#
loop_
_entity.id
_entity.type
_entity.pdbx_description
1 polymer ?
#
loop_
_entity_poly.entity_id
_entity_poly.type
_entity_poly.pdbx_seq_one_letter_code
_entity_poly.pdbx_strand_id
1 'polypeptide(L)' 'MTARALMGLVRKPGVVSAERLEVLGRDVLTLSARGWRALRGNDIAMVLQDRAMR' A
#
# COMPACT_ATOMS: atom_id res chain seq x y z
N MET A 1 -8.48 6.31 3.92
CA MET A 1 -7.79 5.63 2.80
C MET A 1 -6.51 5.03 3.35
N THR A 2 -6.37 3.70 3.46
CA THR A 2 -5.24 3.07 4.20
C THR A 2 -4.65 1.87 3.46
N ALA A 3 -5.24 0.67 3.53
CA ALA A 3 -4.64 -0.54 2.93
C ALA A 3 -4.58 -0.50 1.39
N ARG A 4 -5.65 -0.02 0.74
CA ARG A 4 -5.71 0.10 -0.74
C ARG A 4 -4.67 1.06 -1.30
N ALA A 5 -4.33 2.12 -0.56
CA ALA A 5 -3.31 3.08 -0.98
C ALA A 5 -1.92 2.44 -0.95
N LEU A 6 -1.61 1.73 0.13
CA LEU A 6 -0.35 0.99 0.29
C LEU A 6 -0.16 -0.10 -0.79
N MET A 7 -1.27 -0.77 -1.14
CA MET A 7 -1.28 -1.83 -2.16
C MET A 7 -1.32 -1.33 -3.61
N GLY A 8 -1.39 -0.01 -3.85
CA GLY A 8 -1.46 0.54 -5.21
C GLY A 8 -2.80 0.28 -5.91
N LEU A 9 -3.89 0.12 -5.15
CA LEU A 9 -5.23 -0.23 -5.64
C LEU A 9 -6.21 0.96 -5.66
N VAL A 10 -5.69 2.18 -5.57
CA VAL A 10 -6.45 3.42 -5.76
C VAL A 10 -6.57 3.69 -7.26
N ARG A 11 -7.79 3.64 -7.79
CA ARG A 11 -8.06 3.92 -9.20
C ARG A 11 -8.12 5.43 -9.44
N LYS A 12 -7.75 5.86 -10.65
CA LYS A 12 -7.92 7.25 -11.10
C LYS A 12 -9.40 7.67 -10.99
N PRO A 13 -9.71 8.94 -10.65
CA PRO A 13 -8.78 10.05 -10.43
C PRO A 13 -8.19 10.12 -9.01
N GLY A 14 -8.37 9.09 -8.18
CA GLY A 14 -7.87 9.08 -6.79
C GLY A 14 -6.36 9.28 -6.72
N VAL A 15 -5.94 10.21 -5.86
CA VAL A 15 -4.52 10.52 -5.59
C VAL A 15 -4.16 10.00 -4.20
N VAL A 16 -3.00 9.36 -4.08
CA VAL A 16 -2.43 8.96 -2.80
C VAL A 16 -1.37 9.99 -2.41
N SER A 17 -1.56 10.65 -1.28
CA SER A 17 -0.59 11.55 -0.66
C SER A 17 -0.52 11.26 0.84
N ALA A 18 0.61 11.58 1.45
CA ALA A 18 0.81 11.53 2.90
C ALA A 18 1.95 12.47 3.30
N GLU A 19 1.88 13.04 4.50
CA GLU A 19 2.99 13.80 5.09
C GLU A 19 4.10 12.87 5.59
N ARG A 20 3.73 11.67 6.06
CA ARG A 20 4.66 10.61 6.48
C ARG A 20 4.05 9.25 6.16
N LEU A 21 4.86 8.35 5.61
CA LEU A 21 4.49 6.95 5.44
C LEU A 21 5.70 6.07 5.74
N GLU A 22 5.67 5.40 6.88
CA GLU A 22 6.74 4.54 7.33
C GLU A 22 6.23 3.10 7.48
N VAL A 23 6.99 2.15 6.95
CA VAL A 23 6.68 0.72 7.10
C VAL A 23 7.95 -0.03 7.49
N LEU A 24 7.88 -0.81 8.57
CA LEU A 24 9.02 -1.55 9.11
C LEU A 24 10.26 -0.65 9.33
N GLY A 25 10.04 0.57 9.83
CA GLY A 25 11.10 1.55 10.09
C GLY A 25 11.68 2.24 8.85
N ARG A 26 11.09 2.02 7.66
CA ARG A 26 11.54 2.61 6.39
C ARG A 26 10.55 3.67 5.92
N ASP A 27 11.03 4.87 5.61
CA ASP A 27 10.22 5.85 4.88
C ASP A 27 9.97 5.35 3.45
N VAL A 28 8.72 5.00 3.16
CA VAL A 28 8.34 4.43 1.88
C VAL A 28 7.92 5.47 0.85
N LEU A 29 7.81 6.75 1.23
CA LEU A 29 7.52 7.85 0.29
C LEU A 29 8.65 8.03 -0.73
N THR A 30 9.87 7.67 -0.36
CA THR A 30 11.08 7.80 -1.19
C THR A 30 11.34 6.60 -2.11
N LEU A 31 10.54 5.53 -2.00
CA LEU A 31 10.79 4.30 -2.75
C LEU A 31 10.51 4.45 -4.24
N SER A 32 11.43 3.93 -5.05
CA SER A 32 11.19 3.69 -6.48
C SER A 32 10.10 2.64 -6.70
N ALA A 33 9.56 2.57 -7.92
CA ALA A 33 8.61 1.53 -8.30
C ALA A 33 9.15 0.09 -8.07
N ARG A 34 10.46 -0.12 -8.17
CA ARG A 34 11.10 -1.41 -7.85
C ARG A 34 11.08 -1.68 -6.35
N GLY A 35 11.41 -0.69 -5.52
CA GLY A 35 11.37 -0.81 -4.06
C GLY A 35 9.97 -1.14 -3.55
N TRP A 36 8.96 -0.46 -4.10
CA TRP A 36 7.56 -0.76 -3.81
C TRP A 36 7.12 -2.18 -4.17
N ARG A 37 7.63 -2.74 -5.28
CA ARG A 37 7.37 -4.15 -5.65
C ARG A 37 8.01 -5.13 -4.66
N ALA A 38 9.25 -4.89 -4.25
CA ALA A 38 9.92 -5.74 -3.27
C ALA A 38 9.20 -5.73 -1.91
N LEU A 39 8.83 -4.54 -1.42
CA LEU A 39 8.12 -4.36 -0.16
C LEU A 39 6.77 -5.11 -0.14
N ARG A 40 5.96 -4.97 -1.21
CA ARG A 40 4.66 -5.66 -1.31
C ARG A 40 4.74 -7.16 -1.64
N GLY A 41 5.87 -7.61 -2.19
CA GLY A 41 6.06 -9.03 -2.52
C GLY A 41 6.52 -9.85 -1.32
N ASN A 42 7.31 -9.22 -0.43
CA ASN A 42 8.03 -9.94 0.62
C ASN A 42 7.58 -9.55 2.03
N ASP A 43 7.27 -8.27 2.26
CA ASP A 43 7.15 -7.71 3.61
C ASP A 43 5.70 -7.34 3.98
N ILE A 44 4.83 -7.13 2.99
CA ILE A 44 3.46 -6.66 3.19
C ILE A 44 2.50 -7.48 2.32
N ALA A 45 1.56 -8.18 2.96
CA ALA A 45 0.42 -8.78 2.28
C ALA A 45 -0.88 -8.14 2.74
N MET A 46 -1.89 -8.09 1.86
CA MET A 46 -3.23 -7.63 2.20
C MET A 46 -4.20 -8.80 2.23
N VAL A 47 -4.78 -9.05 3.40
CA VAL A 47 -5.93 -9.96 3.54
C VAL A 47 -7.19 -9.14 3.27
N LEU A 48 -7.86 -9.42 2.16
CA LEU A 48 -9.18 -8.84 1.93
C LEU A 48 -10.16 -9.55 2.86
N GLN A 49 -10.89 -8.75 3.66
CA GLN A 49 -12.04 -9.26 4.39
C GLN A 49 -13.13 -9.54 3.35
N ASP A 50 -13.32 -10.82 3.02
CA ASP A 50 -14.51 -11.22 2.29
C ASP A 50 -15.69 -11.19 3.27
N ARG A 51 -16.65 -10.31 3.02
CA ARG A 51 -17.97 -10.41 3.64
C ARG A 51 -18.94 -11.04 2.64
N ALA A 52 -18.62 -12.21 2.09
CA ALA A 52 -19.58 -13.11 1.48
C ALA A 52 -20.22 -14.00 2.55
N MET A 53 -20.86 -13.38 3.53
CA MET A 53 -21.86 -14.06 4.35
C MET A 53 -22.94 -13.06 4.75
N ARG A 54 -23.61 -12.52 3.73
CA ARG A 54 -25.05 -12.25 3.69
C ARG A 54 -25.47 -11.93 2.26
#